data_AF-A0A0D2A6T1-F1
#
_entry.id   AF-A0A0D2A6T1-F1
#
_cell.length_a   1.000
_cell.length_b   1.000
_cell.length_c   1.000
_cell.angle_alpha   90.00
_cell.angle_beta   90.00
_cell.angle_gamma   90.00
#
_symmetry.space_group_name_H-M   'P 1'
#
loop_
_entity.id
_entity.type
_entity.pdbx_description
1 polymer ?
#
loop_
_entity_poly.entity_id
_entity_poly.type
_entity_poly.pdbx_seq_one_letter_code
_entity_poly.pdbx_strand_id
1 'polypeptide(L)'
;MNESREDLAAWTASMWDKLHEFREDMPNLRPVLDILDEGPAAKETVFEFQLRFQSHLDNYIRRRSKPQYVVGGVQEEREPGNDPGHVERTNDRDYEVEERRYRTMEAAANRLQKEAKGYLDSLRAMTASQMRIAETIDAFYGDAGTKDGVSRSYKQAVEDLDAETIKALDGPYRTTVLEPISRFCAYFPDINECIKKRNNKLLDYDAIRAKVKKLVEKPDKDVTKLPRAEREAEMAKQAYEQLNEQLFTELPQLIDLRVPYLDPSFEALVKIQLRFCAEAYSRMAQVQQYLDPDTRDQYARGDLDNRVEQVLSEIRDLTIAGTV
;
A
#
# COMPACT_ATOMS: atom_id res chain seq x y z
N MET A 1 -35.45 3.76 19.45
CA MET A 1 -34.86 2.66 20.26
C MET A 1 -34.85 1.31 19.51
N ASN A 2 -35.07 1.28 18.19
CA ASN A 2 -34.95 0.06 17.37
C ASN A 2 -33.94 0.20 16.21
N GLU A 3 -33.52 1.42 15.86
CA GLU A 3 -32.51 1.67 14.80
C GLU A 3 -31.09 1.22 15.18
N SER A 4 -30.70 1.13 16.46
CA SER A 4 -29.29 0.89 16.81
C SER A 4 -28.85 -0.57 16.88
N ARG A 5 -29.75 -1.56 16.79
CA ARG A 5 -29.40 -3.00 16.87
C ARG A 5 -29.31 -3.64 15.49
N GLU A 6 -30.15 -3.24 14.54
CA GLU A 6 -30.14 -3.76 13.17
C GLU A 6 -28.93 -3.21 12.37
N ASP A 7 -28.57 -1.93 12.55
CA ASP A 7 -27.40 -1.31 11.91
C ASP A 7 -26.07 -1.92 12.39
N LEU A 8 -25.98 -2.28 13.68
CA LEU A 8 -24.80 -2.90 14.28
C LEU A 8 -24.65 -4.37 13.84
N ALA A 9 -25.75 -5.13 13.78
CA ALA A 9 -25.74 -6.53 13.35
C ALA A 9 -25.46 -6.70 11.84
N ALA A 10 -26.01 -5.81 11.00
CA ALA A 10 -25.76 -5.81 9.55
C ALA A 10 -24.31 -5.42 9.21
N TRP A 11 -23.71 -4.53 10.01
CA TRP A 11 -22.32 -4.10 9.84
C TRP A 11 -21.31 -5.17 10.30
N THR A 12 -21.59 -5.84 11.43
CA THR A 12 -20.77 -6.97 11.91
C THR A 12 -20.75 -8.15 10.94
N ALA A 13 -21.88 -8.45 10.29
CA ALA A 13 -21.93 -9.48 9.26
C ALA A 13 -21.07 -9.10 8.03
N SER A 14 -21.11 -7.84 7.60
CA SER A 14 -20.34 -7.33 6.46
C SER A 14 -18.82 -7.38 6.66
N MET A 15 -18.33 -7.09 7.86
CA MET A 15 -16.90 -7.14 8.16
C MET A 15 -16.40 -8.59 8.29
N TRP A 16 -17.16 -9.46 8.95
CA TRP A 16 -16.83 -10.89 9.08
C TRP A 16 -16.96 -11.64 7.75
N ASP A 17 -17.94 -11.34 6.90
CA ASP A 17 -18.03 -11.88 5.54
C ASP A 17 -16.82 -11.46 4.70
N LYS A 18 -16.34 -10.22 4.83
CA LYS A 18 -15.12 -9.73 4.14
C LYS A 18 -13.84 -10.35 4.69
N LEU A 19 -13.75 -10.58 6.00
CA LEU A 19 -12.64 -11.33 6.61
C LEU A 19 -12.66 -12.82 6.18
N HIS A 20 -13.84 -13.39 5.97
CA HIS A 20 -14.00 -14.72 5.38
C HIS A 20 -13.60 -14.76 3.89
N GLU A 21 -13.97 -13.73 3.12
CA GLU A 21 -13.58 -13.52 1.72
C GLU A 21 -12.05 -13.43 1.58
N PHE A 22 -11.39 -12.69 2.48
CA PHE A 22 -9.93 -12.62 2.61
C PHE A 22 -9.28 -13.98 2.88
N ARG A 23 -9.93 -14.86 3.65
CA ARG A 23 -9.44 -16.21 3.99
C ARG A 23 -9.56 -17.19 2.82
N GLU A 24 -10.59 -17.01 1.98
CA GLU A 24 -10.84 -17.80 0.76
C GLU A 24 -9.98 -17.35 -0.44
N ASP A 25 -9.41 -16.14 -0.42
CA ASP A 25 -8.59 -15.58 -1.52
C ASP A 25 -7.15 -16.14 -1.59
N MET A 26 -6.62 -16.74 -0.52
CA MET A 26 -5.21 -17.17 -0.43
C MET A 26 -4.80 -18.34 -1.35
N PRO A 27 -5.63 -19.37 -1.62
CA PRO A 27 -5.30 -20.42 -2.58
C PRO A 27 -5.41 -19.98 -4.05
N ASN A 28 -6.13 -18.89 -4.34
CA ASN A 28 -6.54 -18.52 -5.70
C ASN A 28 -5.57 -17.57 -6.41
N LEU A 29 -4.62 -16.94 -5.69
CA LEU A 29 -3.53 -16.15 -6.28
C LEU A 29 -2.34 -17.03 -6.71
N ARG A 30 -2.22 -18.24 -6.14
CA ARG A 30 -1.13 -19.19 -6.41
C ARG A 30 -0.89 -19.41 -7.91
N PRO A 31 -1.91 -19.63 -8.76
CA PRO A 31 -1.69 -19.82 -10.20
C PRO A 31 -1.15 -18.58 -10.91
N VAL A 32 -1.43 -17.36 -10.42
CA VAL A 32 -0.91 -16.11 -10.99
C VAL A 32 0.55 -15.90 -10.57
N LEU A 33 0.89 -16.25 -9.33
CA LEU A 33 2.26 -16.21 -8.79
C LEU A 33 3.15 -17.29 -9.41
N ASP A 34 2.61 -18.47 -9.68
CA ASP A 34 3.30 -19.59 -10.34
C ASP A 34 3.64 -19.22 -11.82
N ILE A 35 2.74 -18.54 -12.54
CA ILE A 35 3.02 -18.04 -13.91
C ILE A 35 4.12 -16.95 -13.91
N LEU A 36 4.17 -16.12 -12.87
CA LEU A 36 5.25 -15.15 -12.69
C LEU A 36 6.60 -15.83 -12.37
N ASP A 37 6.61 -16.99 -11.71
CA ASP A 37 7.82 -17.81 -11.46
C ASP A 37 8.29 -18.58 -12.70
N GLU A 38 7.35 -19.16 -13.46
CA GLU A 38 7.67 -19.93 -14.66
C GLU A 38 8.20 -19.05 -15.80
N GLY A 39 7.76 -17.79 -15.85
CA GLY A 39 8.04 -16.90 -16.99
C GLY A 39 7.45 -17.44 -18.30
N PRO A 40 7.87 -16.89 -19.45
CA PRO A 40 7.46 -17.41 -20.75
C PRO A 40 7.97 -18.84 -20.95
N ALA A 41 7.10 -19.75 -21.37
CA ALA A 41 7.52 -21.11 -21.71
C ALA A 41 8.51 -21.08 -22.89
N ALA A 42 9.38 -22.10 -23.02
CA ALA A 42 10.49 -22.12 -24.00
C ALA A 42 10.10 -21.93 -25.49
N LYS A 43 8.81 -21.94 -25.82
CA LYS A 43 8.27 -21.70 -27.19
C LYS A 43 7.20 -20.62 -27.23
N GLU A 44 6.95 -19.95 -26.11
CA GLU A 44 5.92 -18.92 -25.97
C GLU A 44 6.53 -17.56 -26.32
N THR A 45 5.90 -16.83 -27.22
CA THR A 45 6.28 -15.45 -27.52
C THR A 45 5.89 -14.53 -26.36
N VAL A 46 6.56 -13.37 -26.24
CA VAL A 46 6.24 -12.37 -25.21
C VAL A 46 4.76 -11.98 -25.24
N PHE A 47 4.17 -11.89 -26.43
CA PHE A 47 2.74 -11.58 -26.61
C PHE A 47 1.82 -12.71 -26.12
N GLU A 48 2.18 -13.98 -26.37
CA GLU A 48 1.42 -15.14 -25.89
C GLU A 48 1.50 -15.29 -24.36
N PHE A 49 2.68 -15.03 -23.78
CA PHE A 49 2.85 -14.97 -22.32
C PHE A 49 2.00 -13.86 -21.71
N GLN A 50 2.00 -12.68 -22.32
CA GLN A 50 1.16 -11.55 -21.92
C GLN A 50 -0.34 -11.92 -21.98
N LEU A 51 -0.78 -12.61 -23.03
CA LEU A 51 -2.14 -13.11 -23.19
C LEU A 51 -2.52 -14.19 -22.18
N ARG A 52 -1.61 -15.12 -21.86
CA ARG A 52 -1.82 -16.18 -20.86
C ARG A 52 -1.94 -15.57 -19.46
N PHE A 53 -1.03 -14.67 -19.11
CA PHE A 53 -1.07 -13.91 -17.86
C PHE A 53 -2.36 -13.07 -17.78
N GLN A 54 -2.68 -12.31 -18.83
CA GLN A 54 -3.88 -11.48 -18.88
C GLN A 54 -5.17 -12.31 -18.86
N SER A 55 -5.19 -13.52 -19.44
CA SER A 55 -6.36 -14.41 -19.41
C SER A 55 -6.61 -15.00 -18.01
N HIS A 56 -5.54 -15.35 -17.29
CA HIS A 56 -5.67 -15.79 -15.89
C HIS A 56 -6.05 -14.62 -14.98
N LEU A 57 -5.50 -13.43 -15.23
CA LEU A 57 -5.85 -12.19 -14.56
C LEU A 57 -7.31 -11.79 -14.83
N ASP A 58 -7.76 -11.86 -16.07
CA ASP A 58 -9.13 -11.56 -16.50
C ASP A 58 -10.12 -12.61 -15.97
N ASN A 59 -9.75 -13.89 -15.88
CA ASN A 59 -10.59 -14.91 -15.25
C ASN A 59 -10.70 -14.68 -13.73
N TYR A 60 -9.63 -14.25 -13.08
CA TYR A 60 -9.64 -13.80 -11.69
C TYR A 60 -10.56 -12.58 -11.52
N ILE A 61 -10.45 -11.57 -12.38
CA ILE A 61 -11.28 -10.35 -12.37
C ILE A 61 -12.76 -10.65 -12.71
N ARG A 62 -13.04 -11.51 -13.70
CA ARG A 62 -14.40 -11.83 -14.18
C ARG A 62 -15.21 -12.65 -13.17
N ARG A 63 -14.53 -13.46 -12.33
CA ARG A 63 -15.15 -14.11 -11.17
C ARG A 63 -15.51 -13.11 -10.04
N ARG A 64 -14.96 -11.89 -10.09
CA ARG A 64 -15.12 -10.82 -9.11
C ARG A 64 -16.25 -9.82 -9.44
N SER A 65 -16.65 -9.66 -10.71
CA SER A 65 -17.64 -8.66 -11.13
C SER A 65 -19.10 -9.12 -10.89
N LYS A 66 -19.67 -8.80 -9.72
CA LYS A 66 -21.11 -8.53 -9.55
C LYS A 66 -21.33 -7.04 -9.18
N PRO A 67 -22.41 -6.39 -9.62
CA PRO A 67 -22.55 -4.93 -9.51
C PRO A 67 -22.87 -4.47 -8.08
N GLN A 68 -22.21 -3.39 -7.66
CA GLN A 68 -22.51 -2.62 -6.45
C GLN A 68 -23.72 -1.70 -6.67
N TYR A 69 -24.59 -1.60 -5.66
CA TYR A 69 -25.41 -0.41 -5.42
C TYR A 69 -25.02 0.18 -4.06
N VAL A 70 -24.62 1.46 -4.03
CA VAL A 70 -24.71 2.31 -2.84
C VAL A 70 -25.09 3.72 -3.27
N VAL A 71 -26.16 4.24 -2.66
CA VAL A 71 -26.70 5.60 -2.82
C VAL A 71 -26.39 6.39 -1.55
N GLY A 72 -26.04 7.67 -1.74
CA GLY A 72 -26.48 8.77 -0.88
C GLY A 72 -25.55 9.18 0.26
N GLY A 73 -25.01 10.40 0.16
CA GLY A 73 -24.22 11.06 1.20
C GLY A 73 -25.05 11.86 2.21
N VAL A 74 -24.37 12.63 3.07
CA VAL A 74 -24.36 14.11 3.14
C VAL A 74 -23.48 14.56 4.34
N GLN A 75 -22.86 15.72 4.11
CA GLN A 75 -21.99 16.67 4.86
C GLN A 75 -22.31 16.96 6.35
N GLU A 76 -21.31 17.13 7.24
CA GLU A 76 -20.56 18.37 7.66
C GLU A 76 -21.32 19.10 8.81
N GLU A 77 -20.77 19.39 10.00
CA GLU A 77 -19.85 20.49 10.37
C GLU A 77 -19.39 20.38 11.86
N ARG A 78 -18.33 21.13 12.21
CA ARG A 78 -17.68 21.29 13.55
C ARG A 78 -18.38 22.44 14.34
N GLU A 79 -18.24 22.68 15.65
CA GLU A 79 -17.05 23.07 16.45
C GLU A 79 -17.46 23.34 17.95
N PRO A 80 -16.65 23.86 18.90
CA PRO A 80 -16.31 23.17 20.17
C PRO A 80 -16.71 23.91 21.49
N GLY A 81 -16.48 23.30 22.66
CA GLY A 81 -16.49 24.07 23.92
C GLY A 81 -16.48 23.35 25.28
N ASN A 82 -15.29 23.30 25.89
CA ASN A 82 -14.92 23.48 27.31
C ASN A 82 -15.28 22.44 28.43
N ASP A 83 -14.21 21.93 29.06
CA ASP A 83 -14.11 21.27 30.38
C ASP A 83 -14.26 22.32 31.53
N PRO A 84 -14.51 21.99 32.83
CA PRO A 84 -14.00 20.82 33.56
C PRO A 84 -14.97 20.16 34.58
N GLY A 85 -14.81 18.86 34.79
CA GLY A 85 -15.37 18.17 35.95
C GLY A 85 -14.90 16.73 36.03
N HIS A 86 -13.73 16.52 36.64
CA HIS A 86 -13.03 15.24 36.64
C HIS A 86 -13.94 14.07 37.04
N VAL A 87 -14.31 13.29 36.04
CA VAL A 87 -15.04 12.03 36.14
C VAL A 87 -14.00 10.92 36.39
N GLU A 88 -14.31 10.04 37.32
CA GLU A 88 -13.49 8.86 37.66
C GLU A 88 -13.38 7.96 36.42
N ARG A 89 -12.18 7.85 35.83
CA ARG A 89 -11.94 7.20 34.54
C ARG A 89 -11.88 5.68 34.66
N THR A 90 -12.57 4.99 33.77
CA THR A 90 -12.34 3.55 33.55
C THR A 90 -10.98 3.34 32.87
N ASN A 91 -10.26 2.27 33.25
CA ASN A 91 -8.89 1.99 32.81
C ASN A 91 -8.82 0.62 32.13
N ASP A 92 -8.76 0.60 30.80
CA ASP A 92 -8.79 -0.62 29.98
C ASP A 92 -7.42 -0.91 29.38
N ARG A 93 -6.42 -1.14 30.24
CA ARG A 93 -5.01 -1.31 29.84
C ARG A 93 -4.81 -2.33 28.72
N ASP A 94 -5.51 -3.46 28.77
CA ASP A 94 -5.34 -4.53 27.78
C ASP A 94 -5.89 -4.11 26.41
N TYR A 95 -7.01 -3.39 26.37
CA TYR A 95 -7.53 -2.80 25.14
C TYR A 95 -6.60 -1.71 24.58
N GLU A 96 -6.06 -0.85 25.44
CA GLU A 96 -5.12 0.21 25.03
C GLU A 96 -3.86 -0.35 24.35
N VAL A 97 -3.39 -1.52 24.79
CA VAL A 97 -2.27 -2.23 24.15
C VAL A 97 -2.65 -2.65 22.73
N GLU A 98 -3.82 -3.27 22.55
CA GLU A 98 -4.27 -3.72 21.23
C GLU A 98 -4.59 -2.57 20.28
N GLU A 99 -5.21 -1.48 20.77
CA GLU A 99 -5.37 -0.25 19.99
C GLU A 99 -4.02 0.30 19.55
N ARG A 100 -3.03 0.37 20.44
CA ARG A 100 -1.69 0.87 20.08
C ARG A 100 -1.01 0.01 19.01
N ARG A 101 -1.15 -1.32 19.09
CA ARG A 101 -0.65 -2.24 18.07
C ARG A 101 -1.34 -1.99 16.72
N TYR A 102 -2.66 -1.84 16.72
CA TYR A 102 -3.42 -1.48 15.53
C TYR A 102 -2.95 -0.15 14.91
N ARG A 103 -2.80 0.92 15.71
CA ARG A 103 -2.32 2.23 15.25
C ARG A 103 -0.95 2.15 14.61
N THR A 104 -0.06 1.33 15.17
CA THR A 104 1.28 1.10 14.62
C THR A 104 1.20 0.44 13.24
N MET A 105 0.37 -0.61 13.10
CA MET A 105 0.14 -1.28 11.81
C MET A 105 -0.51 -0.35 10.79
N GLU A 106 -1.55 0.39 11.17
CA GLU A 106 -2.25 1.37 10.32
C GLU A 106 -1.27 2.39 9.73
N ALA A 107 -0.42 2.99 10.59
CA ALA A 107 0.57 3.96 10.16
C ALA A 107 1.60 3.34 9.18
N ALA A 108 2.06 2.12 9.46
CA ALA A 108 3.00 1.41 8.60
C ALA A 108 2.38 1.07 7.23
N ALA A 109 1.13 0.60 7.20
CA ALA A 109 0.42 0.25 5.97
C ALA A 109 0.12 1.48 5.10
N ASN A 110 -0.32 2.59 5.69
CA ASN A 110 -0.53 3.85 4.96
C ASN A 110 0.79 4.39 4.37
N ARG A 111 1.89 4.28 5.12
CA ARG A 111 3.21 4.64 4.60
C ARG A 111 3.59 3.72 3.44
N LEU A 112 3.42 2.41 3.59
CA LEU A 112 3.70 1.44 2.53
C LEU A 112 2.90 1.76 1.25
N GLN A 113 1.61 2.10 1.36
CA GLN A 113 0.79 2.51 0.21
C GLN A 113 1.39 3.71 -0.53
N LYS A 114 1.81 4.73 0.22
CA LYS A 114 2.42 5.94 -0.33
C LYS A 114 3.73 5.61 -1.04
N GLU A 115 4.62 4.87 -0.39
CA GLU A 115 5.93 4.51 -0.96
C GLU A 115 5.79 3.59 -2.17
N ALA A 116 4.88 2.61 -2.13
CA ALA A 116 4.63 1.71 -3.25
C ALA A 116 4.12 2.48 -4.49
N LYS A 117 3.27 3.49 -4.29
CA LYS A 117 2.84 4.37 -5.39
C LYS A 117 4.02 5.22 -5.90
N GLY A 118 4.78 5.82 -4.98
CA GLY A 118 5.96 6.62 -5.30
C GLY A 118 7.01 5.85 -6.10
N TYR A 119 7.18 4.56 -5.83
CA TYR A 119 8.07 3.68 -6.58
C TYR A 119 7.66 3.57 -8.06
N LEU A 120 6.38 3.29 -8.35
CA LEU A 120 5.89 3.20 -9.74
C LEU A 120 6.04 4.54 -10.48
N ASP A 121 5.69 5.64 -9.81
CA ASP A 121 5.85 6.98 -10.38
C ASP A 121 7.32 7.31 -10.67
N SER A 122 8.24 6.88 -9.79
CA SER A 122 9.68 7.05 -9.97
C SER A 122 10.23 6.22 -11.13
N LEU A 123 9.77 4.97 -11.30
CA LEU A 123 10.14 4.14 -12.45
C LEU A 123 9.75 4.80 -13.77
N ARG A 124 8.50 5.28 -13.88
CA ARG A 124 8.01 5.99 -15.06
C ARG A 124 8.79 7.28 -15.34
N ALA A 125 9.10 8.04 -14.29
CA ALA A 125 9.86 9.27 -14.41
C ALA A 125 11.31 9.01 -14.88
N MET A 126 11.93 7.94 -14.36
CA MET A 126 13.27 7.52 -14.74
C MET A 126 13.33 7.12 -16.21
N THR A 127 12.43 6.26 -16.69
CA THR A 127 12.45 5.82 -18.10
C THR A 127 12.11 6.95 -19.07
N ALA A 128 11.16 7.83 -18.71
CA ALA A 128 10.90 9.04 -19.48
C ALA A 128 12.12 9.97 -19.56
N SER A 129 12.92 10.04 -18.50
CA SER A 129 14.17 10.82 -18.49
C SER A 129 15.25 10.17 -19.33
N GLN A 130 15.38 8.84 -19.27
CA GLN A 130 16.29 8.07 -20.10
C GLN A 130 15.96 8.22 -21.60
N MET A 131 14.67 8.25 -21.95
CA MET A 131 14.20 8.52 -23.32
C MET A 131 14.69 9.87 -23.84
N ARG A 132 14.51 10.95 -23.06
CA ARG A 132 14.95 12.30 -23.47
C ARG A 132 16.47 12.38 -23.67
N ILE A 133 17.24 11.66 -22.85
CA ILE A 133 18.70 11.55 -23.03
C ILE A 133 18.99 10.86 -24.36
N ALA A 134 18.33 9.73 -24.64
CA ALA A 134 18.52 8.99 -25.86
C ALA A 134 18.16 9.79 -27.13
N GLU A 135 17.05 10.53 -27.11
CA GLU A 135 16.65 11.43 -28.19
C GLU A 135 17.69 12.54 -28.43
N THR A 136 18.22 13.13 -27.36
CA THR A 136 19.23 14.19 -27.44
C THR A 136 20.56 13.67 -28.01
N ILE A 137 21.00 12.49 -27.57
CA ILE A 137 22.21 11.84 -28.08
C ILE A 137 22.05 11.49 -29.55
N ASP A 138 20.91 10.91 -29.94
CA ASP A 138 20.61 10.58 -31.34
C ASP A 138 20.54 11.84 -32.22
N ALA A 139 19.93 12.93 -31.76
CA ALA A 139 19.91 14.19 -32.50
C ALA A 139 21.31 14.81 -32.68
N PHE A 140 22.18 14.69 -31.67
CA PHE A 140 23.53 15.27 -31.71
C PHE A 140 24.51 14.43 -32.54
N TYR A 141 24.50 13.10 -32.36
CA TYR A 141 25.46 12.18 -32.98
C TYR A 141 24.93 11.46 -34.22
N GLY A 142 23.60 11.36 -34.40
CA GLY A 142 22.96 10.51 -35.40
C GLY A 142 23.03 11.02 -36.85
N ASP A 143 23.03 12.34 -37.07
CA ASP A 143 23.18 12.95 -38.40
C ASP A 143 24.60 13.48 -38.66
N ALA A 144 25.41 13.71 -37.62
CA ALA A 144 26.69 14.42 -37.71
C ALA A 144 27.94 13.65 -37.19
N GLY A 145 27.79 12.58 -36.40
CA GLY A 145 28.85 12.19 -35.45
C GLY A 145 29.60 10.89 -35.71
N THR A 146 28.92 9.74 -35.82
CA THR A 146 29.62 8.44 -35.86
C THR A 146 28.96 7.45 -36.83
N LYS A 147 29.79 6.81 -37.67
CA LYS A 147 29.35 5.78 -38.64
C LYS A 147 29.03 4.42 -37.99
N ASP A 148 29.21 4.29 -36.68
CA ASP A 148 29.11 3.05 -35.90
C ASP A 148 27.67 2.70 -35.49
N GLY A 149 26.72 3.64 -35.59
CA GLY A 149 25.30 3.40 -35.28
C GLY A 149 24.98 3.22 -33.79
N VAL A 150 25.96 3.45 -32.91
CA VAL A 150 25.82 3.21 -31.45
C VAL A 150 24.74 4.08 -30.83
N SER A 151 24.70 5.37 -31.17
CA SER A 151 23.70 6.32 -30.66
C SER A 151 22.27 5.89 -31.02
N ARG A 152 22.08 5.44 -32.25
CA ARG A 152 20.79 4.97 -32.78
C ARG A 152 20.37 3.64 -32.14
N SER A 153 21.32 2.73 -31.92
CA SER A 153 21.05 1.48 -31.17
C SER A 153 20.73 1.75 -29.71
N TYR A 154 21.40 2.70 -29.05
CA TYR A 154 21.09 3.08 -27.67
C TYR A 154 19.67 3.61 -27.56
N LYS A 155 19.27 4.49 -28.48
CA LYS A 155 17.90 5.00 -28.55
C LYS A 155 16.86 3.89 -28.72
N GLN A 156 17.09 2.97 -29.66
CA GLN A 156 16.19 1.82 -29.83
C GLN A 156 16.08 0.99 -28.53
N ALA A 157 17.21 0.70 -27.88
CA ALA A 157 17.19 -0.07 -26.62
C ALA A 157 16.41 0.62 -25.49
N VAL A 158 16.46 1.96 -25.43
CA VAL A 158 15.68 2.77 -24.48
C VAL A 158 14.20 2.83 -24.86
N GLU A 159 13.88 2.95 -26.15
CA GLU A 159 12.50 2.88 -26.67
C GLU A 159 11.84 1.55 -26.34
N ASP A 160 12.55 0.44 -26.56
CA ASP A 160 12.01 -0.88 -26.28
C ASP A 160 11.90 -1.12 -24.75
N LEU A 161 12.81 -0.58 -23.94
CA LEU A 161 12.72 -0.64 -22.48
C LEU A 161 11.45 0.08 -21.98
N ASP A 162 11.15 1.27 -22.48
CA ASP A 162 9.95 2.01 -22.08
C ASP A 162 8.67 1.33 -22.61
N ALA A 163 8.66 0.97 -23.89
CA ALA A 163 7.47 0.48 -24.57
C ALA A 163 7.08 -0.96 -24.17
N GLU A 164 8.05 -1.84 -23.98
CA GLU A 164 7.79 -3.27 -23.78
C GLU A 164 8.00 -3.70 -22.33
N THR A 165 8.85 -3.02 -21.56
CA THR A 165 9.14 -3.42 -20.16
C THR A 165 8.27 -2.63 -19.19
N ILE A 166 8.36 -1.29 -19.18
CA ILE A 166 7.60 -0.48 -18.21
C ILE A 166 6.10 -0.61 -18.43
N LYS A 167 5.61 -0.45 -19.67
CA LYS A 167 4.17 -0.58 -19.95
C LYS A 167 3.64 -1.98 -19.63
N ALA A 168 4.44 -3.01 -19.84
CA ALA A 168 4.07 -4.39 -19.50
C ALA A 168 4.05 -4.65 -17.99
N LEU A 169 4.91 -3.97 -17.21
CA LEU A 169 4.97 -4.13 -15.75
C LEU A 169 4.00 -3.21 -14.99
N ASP A 170 3.53 -2.13 -15.62
CA ASP A 170 2.65 -1.14 -15.01
C ASP A 170 1.33 -1.74 -14.51
N GLY A 171 0.63 -2.46 -15.38
CA GLY A 171 -0.62 -3.16 -15.08
C GLY A 171 -0.44 -4.20 -13.96
N PRO A 172 0.48 -5.17 -14.12
CA PRO A 172 0.80 -6.14 -13.08
C PRO A 172 1.14 -5.49 -11.73
N TYR A 173 1.96 -4.45 -11.69
CA TYR A 173 2.31 -3.76 -10.46
C TYR A 173 1.09 -3.12 -9.80
N ARG A 174 0.25 -2.44 -10.58
CA ARG A 174 -0.98 -1.84 -10.07
C ARG A 174 -1.90 -2.89 -9.45
N THR A 175 -2.13 -4.00 -10.13
CA THR A 175 -3.09 -5.03 -9.70
C THR A 175 -2.56 -5.92 -8.59
N THR A 176 -1.27 -6.25 -8.59
CA THR A 176 -0.67 -7.20 -7.63
C THR A 176 -0.03 -6.54 -6.42
N VAL A 177 0.29 -5.24 -6.49
CA VAL A 177 0.93 -4.49 -5.39
C VAL A 177 0.06 -3.34 -4.92
N LEU A 178 -0.27 -2.38 -5.79
CA LEU A 178 -0.95 -1.15 -5.35
C LEU A 178 -2.40 -1.36 -4.91
N GLU A 179 -3.18 -2.12 -5.67
CA GLU A 179 -4.59 -2.37 -5.38
C GLU A 179 -4.79 -3.14 -4.07
N PRO A 180 -4.08 -4.25 -3.79
CA PRO A 180 -4.22 -4.98 -2.52
C PRO A 180 -3.84 -4.11 -1.32
N ILE A 181 -2.72 -3.38 -1.39
CA ILE A 181 -2.29 -2.46 -0.33
C ILE A 181 -3.32 -1.35 -0.13
N SER A 182 -3.82 -0.76 -1.22
CA SER A 182 -4.83 0.31 -1.15
C SER A 182 -6.15 -0.17 -0.56
N ARG A 183 -6.58 -1.40 -0.92
CA ARG A 183 -7.77 -2.01 -0.35
C ARG A 183 -7.59 -2.28 1.15
N PHE A 184 -6.43 -2.75 1.58
CA PHE A 184 -6.14 -2.93 3.01
C PHE A 184 -6.26 -1.61 3.78
N CYS A 185 -5.64 -0.54 3.26
CA CYS A 185 -5.73 0.79 3.88
C CYS A 185 -7.15 1.37 3.89
N ALA A 186 -7.99 1.00 2.92
CA ALA A 186 -9.36 1.51 2.80
C ALA A 186 -10.28 1.06 3.95
N TYR A 187 -9.91 0.04 4.73
CA TYR A 187 -10.69 -0.40 5.89
C TYR A 187 -10.41 0.40 7.18
N PHE A 188 -9.26 1.07 7.27
CA PHE A 188 -8.88 1.79 8.50
C PHE A 188 -9.86 2.89 8.90
N PRO A 189 -10.45 3.70 7.98
CA PRO A 189 -11.44 4.71 8.34
C PRO A 189 -12.64 4.14 9.11
N ASP A 190 -13.17 2.98 8.69
CA ASP A 190 -14.31 2.35 9.34
C ASP A 190 -13.95 1.84 10.75
N ILE A 191 -12.78 1.22 10.88
CA ILE A 191 -12.26 0.73 12.17
C ILE A 191 -12.02 1.92 13.12
N ASN A 192 -11.50 3.03 12.60
CA ASN A 192 -11.26 4.25 13.36
C ASN A 192 -12.54 4.87 13.90
N GLU A 193 -13.62 4.85 13.13
CA GLU A 193 -14.93 5.30 13.61
C GLU A 193 -15.49 4.36 14.69
N CYS A 194 -15.21 3.05 14.64
CA CYS A 194 -15.59 2.13 15.71
C CYS A 194 -14.81 2.38 17.01
N ILE A 195 -13.50 2.59 16.92
CA ILE A 195 -12.66 2.99 18.07
C ILE A 195 -13.18 4.30 18.68
N LYS A 196 -13.49 5.29 17.85
CA LYS A 196 -14.06 6.57 18.28
C LYS A 196 -15.42 6.40 18.95
N LYS A 197 -16.32 5.56 18.40
CA LYS A 197 -17.61 5.23 19.02
C LYS A 197 -17.42 4.57 20.39
N ARG A 198 -16.52 3.61 20.51
CA ARG A 198 -16.17 2.96 21.80
C ARG A 198 -15.70 4.00 22.81
N ASN A 199 -14.79 4.90 22.42
CA ASN A 199 -14.28 5.95 23.30
C ASN A 199 -15.38 6.93 23.75
N ASN A 200 -16.31 7.29 22.87
CA ASN A 200 -17.47 8.10 23.24
C ASN A 200 -18.38 7.37 24.24
N LYS A 201 -18.61 6.07 24.05
CA LYS A 201 -19.41 5.25 24.98
C LYS A 201 -18.75 5.08 26.34
N LEU A 202 -17.43 4.99 26.38
CA LEU A 202 -16.68 5.00 27.63
C LEU A 202 -16.90 6.31 28.41
N LEU A 203 -16.83 7.46 27.72
CA LEU A 203 -17.09 8.77 28.33
C LEU A 203 -18.54 8.89 28.84
N ASP A 204 -19.52 8.44 28.05
CA ASP A 204 -20.93 8.40 28.46
C ASP A 204 -21.12 7.58 29.74
N TYR A 205 -20.54 6.37 29.76
CA TYR A 205 -20.60 5.46 30.90
C TYR A 205 -19.96 6.07 32.15
N ASP A 206 -18.75 6.60 32.04
CA ASP A 206 -18.03 7.23 33.14
C ASP A 206 -18.82 8.43 33.70
N ALA A 207 -19.40 9.26 32.83
CA ALA A 207 -20.21 10.41 33.25
C ALA A 207 -21.47 10.01 34.03
N ILE A 208 -22.18 8.97 33.56
CA ILE A 208 -23.37 8.46 34.25
C ILE A 208 -22.98 7.76 35.56
N ARG A 209 -21.85 7.03 35.59
CA ARG A 209 -21.32 6.44 36.82
C ARG A 209 -21.00 7.50 37.88
N ALA A 210 -20.39 8.62 37.48
CA ALA A 210 -20.16 9.75 38.39
C ALA A 210 -21.46 10.40 38.87
N LYS A 211 -22.51 10.46 38.04
CA LYS A 211 -23.86 10.90 38.45
C LYS A 211 -24.47 9.96 39.50
N VAL A 212 -24.36 8.64 39.31
CA VAL A 212 -24.80 7.64 40.29
C VAL A 212 -24.05 7.81 41.61
N LYS A 213 -22.71 7.90 41.58
CA LYS A 213 -21.88 8.11 42.77
C LYS A 213 -22.33 9.34 43.58
N LYS A 214 -22.56 10.47 42.90
CA LYS A 214 -23.07 11.70 43.54
C LYS A 214 -24.45 11.51 44.19
N LEU A 215 -25.36 10.77 43.55
CA LEU A 215 -26.70 10.48 44.09
C LEU A 215 -26.66 9.51 45.27
N VAL A 216 -25.68 8.61 45.32
CA VAL A 216 -25.45 7.71 46.46
C VAL A 216 -24.87 8.49 47.65
N GLU A 217 -23.86 9.32 47.42
CA GLU A 217 -23.22 10.13 48.46
C GLU A 217 -24.16 11.21 49.03
N LYS A 218 -24.99 11.80 48.16
CA LYS A 218 -25.99 12.80 48.52
C LYS A 218 -27.37 12.41 47.94
N PRO A 219 -28.16 11.62 48.69
CA PRO A 219 -29.49 11.20 48.26
C PRO A 219 -30.39 12.40 47.96
N ASP A 220 -31.08 12.33 46.82
CA ASP A 220 -32.05 13.33 46.40
C ASP A 220 -33.38 13.14 47.16
N LYS A 221 -34.20 14.19 47.23
CA LYS A 221 -35.55 14.11 47.81
C LYS A 221 -36.46 13.21 46.98
N ASP A 222 -36.23 13.15 45.67
CA ASP A 222 -36.92 12.24 44.76
C ASP A 222 -36.24 10.86 44.78
N VAL A 223 -36.88 9.92 45.48
CA VAL A 223 -36.42 8.53 45.64
C VAL A 223 -36.34 7.75 44.32
N THR A 224 -36.93 8.25 43.23
CA THR A 224 -36.90 7.59 41.92
C THR A 224 -35.65 7.93 41.09
N LYS A 225 -34.94 9.02 41.43
CA LYS A 225 -33.79 9.49 40.65
C LYS A 225 -32.60 8.54 40.69
N LEU A 226 -32.29 7.98 41.86
CA LEU A 226 -31.18 7.04 42.00
C LEU A 226 -31.46 5.73 41.21
N PRO A 227 -32.60 5.03 41.40
CA PRO A 227 -32.94 3.84 40.60
C PRO A 227 -33.01 4.09 39.09
N ARG A 228 -33.32 5.32 38.66
CA ARG A 228 -33.29 5.70 37.24
C ARG A 228 -31.87 5.90 36.75
N ALA A 229 -31.04 6.62 37.49
CA ALA A 229 -29.63 6.83 37.13
C ALA A 229 -28.84 5.50 37.12
N GLU A 230 -29.14 4.57 38.03
CA GLU A 230 -28.55 3.22 38.03
C GLU A 230 -28.95 2.42 36.78
N ARG A 231 -30.22 2.49 36.36
CA ARG A 231 -30.66 1.89 35.10
C ARG A 231 -29.99 2.53 33.88
N GLU A 232 -29.87 3.86 33.85
CA GLU A 232 -29.13 4.58 32.81
C GLU A 232 -27.65 4.15 32.77
N ALA A 233 -27.02 3.96 33.94
CA ALA A 233 -25.63 3.54 34.06
C ALA A 233 -25.42 2.11 33.52
N GLU A 234 -26.33 1.20 33.84
CA GLU A 234 -26.28 -0.18 33.37
C GLU A 234 -26.45 -0.26 31.84
N MET A 235 -27.36 0.52 31.27
CA MET A 235 -27.51 0.61 29.80
C MET A 235 -26.26 1.18 29.12
N ALA A 236 -25.66 2.24 29.69
CA ALA A 236 -24.43 2.82 29.15
C ALA A 236 -23.24 1.87 29.26
N LYS A 237 -23.14 1.14 30.38
CA LYS A 237 -22.15 0.10 30.59
C LYS A 237 -22.24 -1.00 29.54
N GLN A 238 -23.43 -1.56 29.30
CA GLN A 238 -23.64 -2.61 28.30
C GLN A 238 -23.27 -2.14 26.88
N ALA A 239 -23.63 -0.91 26.50
CA ALA A 239 -23.29 -0.36 25.20
C ALA A 239 -21.77 -0.15 25.02
N TYR A 240 -21.08 0.26 26.09
CA TYR A 240 -19.63 0.37 26.11
C TYR A 240 -18.95 -1.00 26.03
N GLU A 241 -19.34 -1.93 26.91
CA GLU A 241 -18.73 -3.28 27.00
C GLU A 241 -18.87 -4.05 25.70
N GLN A 242 -20.02 -3.93 25.00
CA GLN A 242 -20.24 -4.55 23.71
C GLN A 242 -19.18 -4.11 22.67
N LEU A 243 -18.94 -2.80 22.53
CA LEU A 243 -17.94 -2.28 21.58
C LEU A 243 -16.52 -2.60 22.04
N ASN A 244 -16.27 -2.57 23.35
CA ASN A 244 -14.96 -2.85 23.92
C ASN A 244 -14.55 -4.31 23.69
N GLU A 245 -15.43 -5.26 24.01
CA GLU A 245 -15.18 -6.70 23.82
C GLU A 245 -15.00 -7.03 22.33
N GLN A 246 -15.82 -6.41 21.46
CA GLN A 246 -15.69 -6.56 20.02
C GLN A 246 -14.30 -6.12 19.54
N LEU A 247 -13.91 -4.87 19.80
CA LEU A 247 -12.62 -4.36 19.33
C LEU A 247 -11.43 -5.08 19.98
N PHE A 248 -11.55 -5.45 21.26
CA PHE A 248 -10.53 -6.25 21.95
C PHE A 248 -10.31 -7.61 21.29
N THR A 249 -11.37 -8.20 20.74
CA THR A 249 -11.32 -9.49 20.05
C THR A 249 -10.87 -9.36 18.60
N GLU A 250 -11.30 -8.32 17.89
CA GLU A 250 -11.14 -8.19 16.44
C GLU A 250 -9.83 -7.50 16.02
N LEU A 251 -9.33 -6.52 16.79
CA LEU A 251 -8.07 -5.83 16.47
C LEU A 251 -6.86 -6.77 16.38
N PRO A 252 -6.64 -7.72 17.32
CA PRO A 252 -5.55 -8.70 17.21
C PRO A 252 -5.64 -9.55 15.94
N GLN A 253 -6.85 -9.97 15.56
CA GLN A 253 -7.08 -10.80 14.38
C GLN A 253 -6.75 -10.05 13.09
N LEU A 254 -7.19 -8.78 12.99
CA LEU A 254 -6.83 -7.92 11.86
C LEU A 254 -5.31 -7.73 11.78
N ILE A 255 -4.64 -7.54 12.92
CA ILE A 255 -3.19 -7.43 12.97
C ILE A 255 -2.56 -8.71 12.41
N ASP A 256 -2.96 -9.88 12.85
CA ASP A 256 -2.38 -11.15 12.41
C ASP A 256 -2.62 -11.44 10.91
N LEU A 257 -3.78 -11.02 10.37
CA LEU A 257 -4.11 -11.16 8.95
C LEU A 257 -3.24 -10.32 8.00
N ARG A 258 -2.57 -9.28 8.50
CA ARG A 258 -1.73 -8.39 7.68
C ARG A 258 -0.67 -9.17 6.88
N VAL A 259 -0.06 -10.18 7.51
CA VAL A 259 1.08 -10.93 6.94
C VAL A 259 0.60 -11.75 5.75
N PRO A 260 -0.32 -12.72 5.92
CA PRO A 260 -0.72 -13.56 4.79
C PRO A 260 -1.52 -12.80 3.72
N TYR A 261 -2.08 -11.62 4.02
CA TYR A 261 -2.69 -10.75 3.01
C TYR A 261 -1.65 -9.97 2.17
N LEU A 262 -0.60 -9.43 2.81
CA LEU A 262 0.40 -8.60 2.12
C LEU A 262 1.58 -9.39 1.54
N ASP A 263 1.84 -10.60 2.03
CA ASP A 263 2.92 -11.47 1.56
C ASP A 263 2.92 -11.68 0.03
N PRO A 264 1.76 -11.99 -0.62
CA PRO A 264 1.70 -12.09 -2.08
C PRO A 264 2.06 -10.79 -2.80
N SER A 265 1.71 -9.64 -2.21
CA SER A 265 2.03 -8.32 -2.78
C SER A 265 3.52 -8.01 -2.66
N PHE A 266 4.15 -8.42 -1.55
CA PHE A 266 5.59 -8.31 -1.37
C PHE A 266 6.36 -9.21 -2.34
N GLU A 267 5.90 -10.45 -2.52
CA GLU A 267 6.48 -11.38 -3.50
C GLU A 267 6.38 -10.83 -4.93
N ALA A 268 5.19 -10.35 -5.32
CA ALA A 268 4.98 -9.74 -6.63
C ALA A 268 5.86 -8.50 -6.84
N LEU A 269 6.01 -7.66 -5.81
CA LEU A 269 6.90 -6.50 -5.85
C LEU A 269 8.34 -6.91 -6.18
N VAL A 270 8.91 -7.88 -5.45
CA VAL A 270 10.28 -8.36 -5.68
C VAL A 270 10.44 -8.93 -7.09
N LYS A 271 9.48 -9.74 -7.56
CA LYS A 271 9.51 -10.34 -8.90
C LYS A 271 9.46 -9.28 -10.01
N ILE A 272 8.60 -8.27 -9.86
CA ILE A 272 8.52 -7.16 -10.82
C ILE A 272 9.83 -6.36 -10.85
N GLN A 273 10.41 -6.07 -9.68
CA GLN A 273 11.70 -5.38 -9.58
C GLN A 273 12.82 -6.17 -10.26
N LEU A 274 12.91 -7.47 -10.00
CA LEU A 274 13.89 -8.35 -10.62
C LEU A 274 13.75 -8.37 -12.13
N ARG A 275 12.51 -8.54 -12.63
CA ARG A 275 12.21 -8.55 -14.06
C ARG A 275 12.60 -7.23 -14.73
N PHE A 276 12.24 -6.10 -14.12
CA PHE A 276 12.63 -4.78 -14.61
C PHE A 276 14.15 -4.65 -14.73
N CYS A 277 14.90 -5.00 -13.68
CA CYS A 277 16.36 -4.92 -13.67
C CYS A 277 17.00 -5.85 -14.71
N ALA A 278 16.50 -7.08 -14.85
CA ALA A 278 17.03 -8.06 -15.80
C ALA A 278 16.79 -7.62 -17.27
N GLU A 279 15.59 -7.14 -17.58
CA GLU A 279 15.25 -6.64 -18.92
C GLU A 279 16.03 -5.35 -19.24
N ALA A 280 16.13 -4.42 -18.29
CA ALA A 280 16.95 -3.22 -18.45
C ALA A 280 18.42 -3.55 -18.72
N TYR A 281 19.00 -4.47 -17.94
CA TYR A 281 20.38 -4.92 -18.17
C TYR A 281 20.55 -5.55 -19.56
N SER A 282 19.66 -6.49 -19.93
CA SER A 282 19.72 -7.17 -21.22
C SER A 282 19.67 -6.19 -22.40
N ARG A 283 18.74 -5.22 -22.37
CA ARG A 283 18.60 -4.20 -23.43
C ARG A 283 19.83 -3.30 -23.50
N MET A 284 20.37 -2.87 -22.37
CA MET A 284 21.59 -2.04 -22.35
C MET A 284 22.83 -2.83 -22.80
N ALA A 285 22.96 -4.10 -22.42
CA ALA A 285 24.05 -4.96 -22.84
C ALA A 285 24.08 -5.17 -24.37
N GLN A 286 22.92 -5.21 -25.02
CA GLN A 286 22.84 -5.28 -26.48
C GLN A 286 23.43 -4.06 -27.18
N VAL A 287 23.47 -2.88 -26.54
CA VAL A 287 24.10 -1.68 -27.13
C VAL A 287 25.61 -1.88 -27.23
N GLN A 288 26.22 -2.63 -26.30
CA GLN A 288 27.66 -2.86 -26.29
C GLN A 288 28.16 -3.56 -27.56
N GLN A 289 27.32 -4.33 -28.25
CA GLN A 289 27.73 -5.03 -29.48
C GLN A 289 28.05 -4.08 -30.64
N TYR A 290 27.53 -2.84 -30.59
CA TYR A 290 27.77 -1.81 -31.60
C TYR A 290 29.01 -0.97 -31.30
N LEU A 291 29.59 -1.09 -30.09
CA LEU A 291 30.88 -0.49 -29.78
C LEU A 291 31.98 -1.14 -30.63
N ASP A 292 33.01 -0.38 -30.96
CA ASP A 292 34.10 -0.90 -31.79
C ASP A 292 34.82 -2.08 -31.09
N PRO A 293 35.38 -3.04 -31.87
CA PRO A 293 35.99 -4.25 -31.32
C PRO A 293 37.11 -3.97 -30.30
N ASP A 294 37.92 -2.94 -30.53
CA ASP A 294 39.05 -2.61 -29.64
C ASP A 294 38.56 -2.08 -28.30
N THR A 295 37.53 -1.21 -28.31
CA THR A 295 36.85 -0.76 -27.07
C THR A 295 36.24 -1.93 -26.31
N ARG A 296 35.60 -2.90 -26.99
CA ARG A 296 35.04 -4.09 -26.32
C ARG A 296 36.12 -4.98 -25.71
N ASP A 297 37.24 -5.18 -26.39
CA ASP A 297 38.36 -5.97 -25.87
C ASP A 297 39.08 -5.27 -24.71
N GLN A 298 39.17 -3.94 -24.73
CA GLN A 298 39.69 -3.15 -23.61
C GLN A 298 38.74 -3.17 -22.41
N TYR A 299 37.42 -3.15 -22.64
CA TYR A 299 36.43 -3.33 -21.58
C TYR A 299 36.56 -4.70 -20.91
N ALA A 300 36.61 -5.78 -21.70
CA ALA A 300 36.72 -7.15 -21.19
C ALA A 300 38.01 -7.42 -20.40
N ARG A 301 39.08 -6.67 -20.68
CA ARG A 301 40.36 -6.74 -19.97
C ARG A 301 40.43 -5.84 -18.73
N GLY A 302 39.43 -4.98 -18.48
CA GLY A 302 39.43 -3.99 -17.40
C GLY A 302 40.28 -2.75 -17.68
N ASP A 303 40.80 -2.61 -18.90
CA ASP A 303 41.69 -1.50 -19.28
C ASP A 303 40.91 -0.17 -19.35
N LEU A 304 39.62 -0.22 -19.71
CA LEU A 304 38.76 0.96 -19.73
C LEU A 304 38.45 1.50 -18.34
N ASP A 305 38.28 0.65 -17.33
CA ASP A 305 38.00 1.10 -15.96
C ASP A 305 39.17 1.91 -15.42
N ASN A 306 40.40 1.43 -15.63
CA ASN A 306 41.63 2.16 -15.30
C ASN A 306 41.73 3.51 -16.04
N ARG A 307 41.35 3.55 -17.33
CA ARG A 307 41.33 4.80 -18.12
C ARG A 307 40.25 5.77 -17.62
N VAL A 308 39.08 5.28 -17.22
CA VAL A 308 38.00 6.10 -16.65
C VAL A 308 38.45 6.69 -15.31
N GLU A 309 39.08 5.91 -14.43
CA GLU A 309 39.63 6.42 -13.17
C GLU A 309 40.71 7.49 -13.40
N GLN A 310 41.58 7.28 -14.39
CA GLN A 310 42.58 8.26 -14.77
C GLN A 310 41.94 9.58 -15.24
N VAL A 311 40.96 9.51 -16.15
CA VAL A 311 40.24 10.70 -16.65
C VAL A 311 39.45 11.38 -15.53
N LEU A 312 38.82 10.64 -14.62
CA LEU A 312 38.14 11.20 -13.46
C LEU A 312 39.12 11.89 -12.49
N SER A 313 40.33 11.36 -12.35
CA SER A 313 41.41 12.04 -11.60
C SER A 313 41.82 13.34 -12.29
N GLU A 314 42.03 13.32 -13.61
CA GLU A 314 42.35 14.51 -14.40
C GLU A 314 41.25 15.59 -14.29
N ILE A 315 39.96 15.20 -14.35
CA ILE A 315 38.82 16.12 -14.15
C ILE A 315 38.83 16.71 -12.74
N ARG A 316 39.14 15.90 -11.72
CA ARG A 316 39.25 16.37 -10.33
C ARG A 316 40.39 17.37 -10.17
N ASP A 317 41.52 17.12 -10.81
CA ASP A 317 42.69 18.00 -10.81
C ASP A 317 42.44 19.29 -11.60
N LEU A 318 41.62 19.23 -12.66
CA LEU A 318 41.12 20.41 -13.39
C LEU A 318 40.12 21.25 -12.57
N THR A 319 39.49 20.68 -11.53
CA THR A 319 38.56 21.40 -10.64
C THR A 319 39.29 22.26 -9.60
N ILE A 320 40.63 22.40 -9.69
CA ILE A 320 41.42 23.38 -8.94
C ILE A 320 41.29 24.77 -9.61
N ALA A 321 40.07 25.31 -9.63
CA ALA A 321 39.77 26.75 -9.72
C ALA A 321 38.26 26.96 -9.51
N GLY A 322 37.77 26.75 -8.29
CA GLY A 322 36.34 26.95 -8.02
C GLY A 322 35.82 26.74 -6.60
N THR A 323 36.65 26.90 -5.57
CA THR A 323 36.14 27.27 -4.23
C THR A 323 36.29 28.78 -4.07
N VAL A 324 35.20 29.50 -4.28
CA VAL A 324 34.88 30.75 -3.56
C VAL A 324 33.41 30.69 -3.20
#